data_AF-A0A7J6TR33-F1
#
_entry.id   AF-A0A7J6TR33-F1
#
_cell.length_a   1.000
_cell.length_b   1.000
_cell.length_c   1.000
_cell.angle_alpha   90.00
_cell.angle_beta   90.00
_cell.angle_gamma   90.00
#
_symmetry.space_group_name_H-M   'P 1'
#
loop_
_entity.id
_entity.type
_entity.pdbx_description
1 polymer ?
#
loop_
_entity_poly.entity_id
_entity_poly.type
_entity_poly.pdbx_seq_one_letter_code
_entity_poly.pdbx_strand_id
1 'polypeptide(L)'
;AHEAQLEGYKMHRTNEATGFPSVITIFSAPNYCDVYNNKGAVLRFENNTLNILQFNYSKHPYHLPNFMDVFAWSMPFVAEKITEMLFYVLNPQNESGDYARVPDVADEDLPQLPEADLEQLKVARLSSLSEEQNKSVSLAARLHQHMMAEGAKVIEQSSSTGTGTWRVLNSPWRASLDRQWKLL
;
A
#
# COMPACT_ATOMS: atom_id res chain seq x y z
N ALA A 1 -9.07 1.77 39.35
CA ALA A 1 -9.06 1.44 37.92
C ALA A 1 -8.45 2.62 37.18
N HIS A 2 -7.34 2.42 36.46
CA HIS A 2 -6.67 3.44 35.63
C HIS A 2 -5.54 2.78 34.83
N GLU A 3 -4.88 1.78 35.41
CA GLU A 3 -3.77 1.04 34.82
C GLU A 3 -4.19 -0.40 34.48
N ALA A 4 -3.85 -0.86 33.27
CA ALA A 4 -4.04 -2.25 32.86
C ALA A 4 -3.21 -3.19 33.73
N GLN A 5 -3.79 -4.34 34.11
CA GLN A 5 -3.14 -5.36 34.94
C GLN A 5 -3.25 -6.72 34.25
N LEU A 6 -2.17 -7.50 34.22
CA LEU A 6 -2.13 -8.80 33.54
C LEU A 6 -3.18 -9.78 34.09
N GLU A 7 -3.34 -9.86 35.42
CA GLU A 7 -4.33 -10.71 36.09
C GLU A 7 -5.68 -9.99 36.31
N GLY A 8 -5.86 -8.78 35.77
CA GLY A 8 -7.05 -7.97 36.00
C GLY A 8 -7.09 -7.29 37.38
N TYR A 9 -6.14 -7.53 38.27
CA TYR A 9 -6.02 -6.82 39.54
C TYR A 9 -4.57 -6.71 40.03
N LYS A 10 -4.34 -5.78 40.97
CA LYS A 10 -3.10 -5.65 41.71
C LYS A 10 -3.38 -5.12 43.11
N MET A 11 -2.93 -5.86 44.12
CA MET A 11 -2.91 -5.40 45.51
C MET A 11 -1.61 -4.61 45.74
N HIS A 12 -1.71 -3.38 46.22
CA HIS A 12 -0.54 -2.57 46.58
C HIS A 12 -0.09 -2.87 48.01
N ARG A 13 0.88 -2.09 48.51
CA ARG A 13 1.47 -2.26 49.85
C ARG A 13 0.39 -2.47 50.91
N THR A 14 0.56 -3.52 51.69
CA THR A 14 -0.27 -3.82 52.86
C THR A 14 0.01 -2.83 53.98
N ASN A 15 -1.06 -2.35 54.62
CA ASN A 15 -0.96 -1.54 55.83
C ASN A 15 -0.55 -2.43 57.01
N GLU A 16 0.51 -2.04 57.71
CA GLU A 16 1.08 -2.79 58.84
C GLU A 16 0.13 -2.88 60.04
N ALA A 17 -0.75 -1.90 60.25
CA ALA A 17 -1.66 -1.87 61.37
C ALA A 17 -2.89 -2.77 61.18
N THR A 18 -3.40 -2.87 59.95
CA THR A 18 -4.65 -3.59 59.64
C THR A 18 -4.46 -4.89 58.88
N GLY A 19 -3.27 -5.13 58.31
CA GLY A 19 -3.01 -6.25 57.41
C GLY A 19 -3.74 -6.18 56.07
N PHE A 20 -4.40 -5.05 55.76
CA PHE A 20 -5.18 -4.87 54.54
C PHE A 20 -4.42 -4.05 53.49
N PRO A 21 -4.51 -4.37 52.18
CA PRO A 21 -3.87 -3.57 51.13
C PRO A 21 -4.35 -2.11 51.16
N SER A 22 -3.40 -1.18 51.10
CA SER A 22 -3.69 0.26 51.12
C SER A 22 -4.47 0.72 49.87
N VAL A 23 -4.14 0.15 48.72
CA VAL A 23 -4.77 0.43 47.43
C VAL A 23 -4.98 -0.89 46.69
N ILE A 24 -6.09 -1.00 45.98
CA ILE A 24 -6.38 -2.12 45.07
C ILE A 24 -6.64 -1.54 43.68
N THR A 25 -5.84 -1.95 42.70
CA THR A 25 -6.14 -1.67 41.29
C THR A 25 -6.96 -2.83 40.74
N ILE A 26 -8.13 -2.53 40.18
CA ILE A 26 -8.98 -3.48 39.43
C ILE A 26 -9.02 -3.02 37.97
N PHE A 27 -8.99 -4.00 37.07
CA PHE A 27 -9.07 -3.83 35.62
C PHE A 27 -10.00 -4.90 35.04
N SER A 28 -11.09 -4.46 34.42
CA SER A 28 -12.21 -5.34 34.03
C SER A 28 -12.33 -5.54 32.51
N ALA A 29 -11.37 -5.05 31.71
CA ALA A 29 -11.34 -5.28 30.27
C ALA A 29 -10.33 -6.39 29.94
N PRO A 30 -10.76 -7.66 29.76
CA PRO A 30 -9.86 -8.73 29.36
C PRO A 30 -9.40 -8.53 27.91
N ASN A 31 -8.18 -8.96 27.59
CA ASN A 31 -7.52 -8.76 26.31
C ASN A 31 -7.65 -7.31 25.79
N TYR A 32 -7.23 -6.35 26.62
CA TYR A 32 -7.34 -4.93 26.32
C TYR A 32 -6.71 -4.59 24.95
N CYS A 33 -7.42 -3.77 24.17
CA CYS A 33 -7.07 -3.40 22.80
C CYS A 33 -6.72 -4.58 21.87
N ASP A 34 -7.25 -5.78 22.14
CA ASP A 34 -7.03 -7.00 21.39
C ASP A 34 -5.57 -7.52 21.32
N VAL A 35 -4.67 -6.93 22.10
CA VAL A 35 -3.21 -7.23 22.05
C VAL A 35 -2.61 -7.59 23.40
N TYR A 36 -3.20 -7.14 24.52
CA TYR A 36 -2.56 -7.27 25.84
C TYR A 36 -2.63 -8.68 26.42
N ASN A 37 -3.57 -9.52 25.98
CA ASN A 37 -3.80 -10.87 26.50
C ASN A 37 -3.93 -10.94 28.03
N ASN A 38 -4.41 -9.86 28.65
CA ASN A 38 -4.66 -9.80 30.09
C ASN A 38 -6.02 -10.40 30.45
N LYS A 39 -6.18 -10.81 31.71
CA LYS A 39 -7.48 -11.16 32.28
C LYS A 39 -8.24 -9.90 32.72
N GLY A 40 -9.56 -10.03 32.80
CA GLY A 40 -10.42 -9.07 33.48
C GLY A 40 -10.67 -9.55 34.91
N ALA A 41 -10.89 -8.63 35.84
CA ALA A 41 -11.34 -8.96 37.18
C ALA A 41 -12.46 -8.04 37.67
N VAL A 42 -13.27 -8.56 38.58
CA VAL A 42 -14.29 -7.82 39.36
C VAL A 42 -14.12 -8.13 40.83
N LEU A 43 -14.40 -7.14 41.68
CA LEU A 43 -14.32 -7.25 43.13
C LEU A 43 -15.72 -7.44 43.69
N ARG A 44 -15.95 -8.59 44.34
CA ARG A 44 -17.19 -8.93 45.05
C ARG A 44 -16.95 -8.77 46.54
N PHE A 45 -17.62 -7.81 47.17
CA PHE A 45 -17.60 -7.61 48.61
C PHE A 45 -18.92 -8.05 49.21
N GLU A 46 -18.88 -9.08 50.07
CA GLU A 46 -20.06 -9.67 50.69
C GLU A 46 -19.71 -10.26 52.06
N ASN A 47 -20.56 -10.04 53.07
CA ASN A 47 -20.37 -10.55 54.43
C ASN A 47 -18.95 -10.27 54.99
N ASN A 48 -18.48 -9.03 54.85
CA ASN A 48 -17.15 -8.58 55.24
C ASN A 48 -15.98 -9.35 54.57
N THR A 49 -16.26 -10.14 53.53
CA THR A 49 -15.27 -10.87 52.74
C THR A 49 -15.12 -10.21 51.38
N LEU A 50 -13.87 -9.96 50.98
CA LEU A 50 -13.53 -9.40 49.68
C LEU A 50 -12.98 -10.51 48.79
N ASN A 51 -13.71 -10.82 47.70
CA ASN A 51 -13.32 -11.81 46.72
C ASN A 51 -13.04 -11.15 45.38
N ILE A 52 -11.98 -11.57 44.70
CA ILE A 52 -11.67 -11.15 43.34
C ILE A 52 -12.03 -12.28 42.40
N LEU A 53 -12.95 -12.01 41.48
CA LEU A 53 -13.35 -12.95 40.44
C LEU A 53 -12.69 -12.52 39.13
N GLN A 54 -11.92 -13.42 38.54
CA GLN A 54 -11.25 -13.21 37.26
C GLN A 54 -12.07 -13.85 36.13
N PHE A 55 -11.96 -13.28 34.94
CA PHE A 55 -12.58 -13.79 33.73
C PHE A 55 -11.70 -13.51 32.50
N ASN A 56 -11.86 -14.35 31.48
CA ASN A 56 -11.15 -14.23 30.22
C ASN A 56 -11.96 -13.45 29.19
N TYR A 57 -11.30 -13.05 28.11
CA TYR A 57 -11.98 -12.40 26.99
C TYR A 57 -12.88 -13.40 26.26
N SER A 58 -13.87 -12.86 25.56
CA SER A 58 -14.75 -13.61 24.65
C SER A 58 -14.57 -13.07 23.24
N LYS A 59 -14.83 -13.90 22.23
CA LYS A 59 -14.76 -13.47 20.83
C LYS A 59 -15.77 -12.35 20.58
N HIS A 60 -15.36 -11.28 19.90
CA HIS A 60 -16.23 -10.21 19.45
C HIS A 60 -16.11 -10.04 17.92
N PRO A 61 -17.13 -9.45 17.26
CA PRO A 61 -17.06 -9.14 15.84
C PRO A 61 -15.89 -8.19 15.51
N TYR A 62 -15.32 -8.37 14.33
CA TYR A 62 -14.32 -7.46 13.79
C TYR A 62 -15.00 -6.20 13.26
N HIS A 63 -14.34 -5.06 13.43
CA HIS A 63 -14.75 -3.78 12.87
C HIS A 63 -13.51 -3.05 12.36
N LEU A 64 -13.69 -2.25 11.30
CA LEU A 64 -12.62 -1.40 10.80
C LEU A 64 -12.32 -0.26 11.80
N PRO A 65 -11.07 0.23 11.82
CA PRO A 65 -10.71 1.38 12.64
C PRO A 65 -11.63 2.58 12.40
N ASN A 66 -11.96 3.31 13.47
CA ASN A 66 -12.87 4.46 13.43
C ASN A 66 -14.26 4.16 12.83
N PHE A 67 -14.67 2.88 12.84
CA PHE A 67 -15.93 2.43 12.23
C PHE A 67 -16.06 2.84 10.75
N MET A 68 -14.94 2.87 10.03
CA MET A 68 -14.93 3.17 8.59
C MET A 68 -15.71 2.13 7.81
N ASP A 69 -16.44 2.56 6.78
CA ASP A 69 -17.07 1.62 5.86
C ASP A 69 -16.02 1.02 4.90
N VAL A 70 -16.36 -0.14 4.31
CA VAL A 70 -15.43 -0.88 3.44
C VAL A 70 -15.11 -0.11 2.15
N PHE A 71 -15.99 0.78 1.69
CA PHE A 71 -15.76 1.55 0.48
C PHE A 71 -14.76 2.68 0.75
N ALA A 72 -14.98 3.49 1.78
CA ALA A 72 -14.04 4.50 2.23
C ALA A 72 -12.65 3.92 2.51
N TRP A 73 -12.59 2.70 3.06
CA TRP A 73 -11.34 2.00 3.33
C TRP A 73 -10.64 1.48 2.06
N SER A 74 -11.38 0.91 1.10
CA SER A 74 -10.79 0.23 -0.06
C SER A 74 -10.68 1.07 -1.33
N MET A 75 -11.55 2.07 -1.52
CA MET A 75 -11.60 2.88 -2.75
C MET A 75 -10.27 3.56 -3.09
N PRO A 76 -9.52 4.14 -2.14
CA PRO A 76 -8.20 4.71 -2.44
C PRO A 76 -7.24 3.68 -3.04
N PHE A 77 -7.18 2.49 -2.45
CA PHE A 77 -6.34 1.39 -2.93
C PHE A 77 -6.78 0.90 -4.32
N VAL A 78 -8.08 0.70 -4.51
CA VAL A 78 -8.63 0.26 -5.80
C VAL A 78 -8.33 1.27 -6.91
N ALA A 79 -8.51 2.56 -6.64
CA ALA A 79 -8.22 3.63 -7.61
C ALA A 79 -6.73 3.67 -7.99
N GLU A 80 -5.83 3.51 -7.01
CA GLU A 80 -4.39 3.42 -7.24
C GLU A 80 -4.05 2.24 -8.16
N LYS A 81 -4.51 1.03 -7.83
CA LYS A 81 -4.16 -0.18 -8.58
C LYS A 81 -4.74 -0.23 -9.98
N ILE A 82 -5.95 0.31 -10.18
CA ILE A 82 -6.52 0.45 -11.53
C ILE A 82 -5.68 1.44 -12.35
N THR A 83 -5.28 2.57 -11.76
CA THR A 83 -4.47 3.58 -12.46
C THR A 83 -3.07 3.04 -12.79
N GLU A 84 -2.45 2.32 -11.86
CA GLU A 84 -1.17 1.63 -12.06
C GLU A 84 -1.25 0.60 -13.21
N MET A 85 -2.27 -0.26 -13.20
CA MET A 85 -2.49 -1.21 -14.29
C MET A 85 -2.68 -0.51 -15.63
N LEU A 86 -3.51 0.54 -15.68
CA LEU A 86 -3.76 1.31 -16.91
C LEU A 86 -2.47 1.96 -17.41
N PHE A 87 -1.62 2.48 -16.53
CA PHE A 87 -0.32 3.05 -16.90
C PHE A 87 0.55 2.03 -17.65
N TYR A 88 0.65 0.79 -17.16
CA TYR A 88 1.43 -0.26 -17.82
C TYR A 88 0.81 -0.72 -19.15
N VAL A 89 -0.52 -0.80 -19.24
CA VAL A 89 -1.22 -1.17 -20.48
C VAL A 89 -1.06 -0.11 -21.56
N LEU A 90 -1.15 1.17 -21.18
CA LEU A 90 -1.10 2.29 -22.11
C LEU A 90 0.33 2.67 -22.52
N ASN A 91 1.35 2.28 -21.75
CA ASN A 91 2.76 2.49 -22.07
C ASN A 91 3.50 1.16 -22.34
N PRO A 92 3.18 0.43 -23.43
CA PRO A 92 3.87 -0.79 -23.79
C PRO A 92 5.32 -0.57 -24.27
N GLN A 93 5.75 0.69 -24.48
CA GLN A 93 7.09 1.06 -24.97
C GLN A 93 8.12 1.26 -23.84
N ASN A 94 7.79 0.85 -22.62
CA ASN A 94 8.70 0.85 -21.48
C ASN A 94 9.72 -0.32 -21.52
N GLU A 95 10.04 -0.84 -22.70
CA GLU A 95 11.19 -1.71 -22.95
C GLU A 95 12.40 -0.93 -23.49
N SER A 96 12.20 0.24 -24.11
CA SER A 96 13.28 1.17 -24.45
C SER A 96 13.46 2.14 -23.29
N GLY A 97 14.39 1.81 -22.38
CA GLY A 97 14.65 2.50 -21.12
C GLY A 97 15.10 3.95 -21.26
N ASP A 98 14.18 4.85 -21.63
CA ASP A 98 14.40 6.29 -21.65
C ASP A 98 13.20 7.03 -21.02
N TYR A 99 12.94 6.71 -19.76
CA TYR A 99 12.30 7.63 -18.83
C TYR A 99 13.35 7.96 -17.79
N ALA A 100 13.63 9.26 -17.64
CA ALA A 100 14.38 9.77 -16.51
C ALA A 100 13.74 9.25 -15.21
N ARG A 101 14.45 8.31 -14.58
CA ARG A 101 14.16 7.73 -13.28
C ARG A 101 13.73 8.82 -12.31
N VAL A 102 12.48 8.80 -11.87
CA VAL A 102 12.06 9.59 -10.70
C VAL A 102 12.76 8.95 -9.51
N PRO A 103 13.68 9.62 -8.80
CA PRO A 103 14.57 8.96 -7.85
C PRO A 103 13.93 8.62 -6.49
N ASP A 104 12.62 8.33 -6.41
CA ASP A 104 11.98 8.21 -5.09
C ASP A 104 11.01 7.03 -4.91
N VAL A 105 11.20 5.95 -5.67
CA VAL A 105 10.69 4.64 -5.27
C VAL A 105 11.82 3.64 -5.49
N ALA A 106 12.32 3.07 -4.39
CA ALA A 106 13.35 2.05 -4.46
C ALA A 106 12.76 0.81 -5.16
N ASP A 107 13.19 0.57 -6.40
CA ASP A 107 12.82 -0.57 -7.23
C ASP A 107 13.26 -1.94 -6.66
N GLU A 108 13.80 -2.01 -5.44
CA GLU A 108 14.34 -3.25 -4.87
C GLU A 108 13.26 -4.24 -4.38
N ASP A 109 12.01 -3.81 -4.20
CA ASP A 109 10.94 -4.65 -3.62
C ASP A 109 9.90 -5.15 -4.65
N LEU A 110 10.07 -4.87 -5.94
CA LEU A 110 9.15 -5.37 -6.97
C LEU A 110 9.59 -6.76 -7.47
N PRO A 111 8.74 -7.80 -7.36
CA PRO A 111 9.09 -9.14 -7.82
C PRO A 111 9.26 -9.15 -9.35
N GLN A 112 10.45 -9.55 -9.81
CA GLN A 112 10.72 -9.77 -11.23
C GLN A 112 9.87 -10.93 -11.74
N LEU A 113 8.97 -10.65 -12.70
CA LEU A 113 8.16 -11.67 -13.34
C LEU A 113 9.05 -12.60 -14.17
N PRO A 114 8.91 -13.94 -14.06
CA PRO A 114 9.68 -14.87 -14.86
C PRO A 114 9.41 -14.66 -16.36
N GLU A 115 10.46 -14.60 -17.19
CA GLU A 115 10.36 -14.44 -18.65
C GLU A 115 9.43 -15.47 -19.33
N ALA A 116 9.25 -16.64 -18.69
CA ALA A 116 8.32 -17.68 -19.12
C ALA A 116 6.83 -17.23 -19.14
N ASP A 117 6.44 -16.27 -18.30
CA ASP A 117 5.06 -15.77 -18.23
C ASP A 117 4.77 -14.76 -19.34
N LEU A 118 5.78 -14.00 -19.78
CA LEU A 118 5.68 -13.07 -20.91
C LEU A 118 5.43 -13.81 -22.23
N GLU A 119 6.13 -14.92 -22.46
CA GLU A 119 5.90 -15.74 -23.66
C GLU A 119 4.53 -16.42 -23.62
N GLN A 120 4.07 -16.88 -22.47
CA GLN A 120 2.71 -17.42 -22.32
C GLN A 120 1.64 -16.35 -22.56
N LEU A 121 1.84 -15.12 -22.11
CA LEU A 121 0.95 -13.99 -22.38
C LEU A 121 0.92 -13.61 -23.86
N LYS A 122 2.06 -13.68 -24.56
CA LYS A 122 2.14 -13.48 -26.01
C LYS A 122 1.39 -14.58 -26.76
N VAL A 123 1.56 -15.84 -26.35
CA VAL A 123 0.86 -16.99 -26.94
C VAL A 123 -0.65 -16.91 -26.69
N ALA A 124 -1.07 -16.56 -25.47
CA ALA A 124 -2.48 -16.35 -25.12
C ALA A 124 -3.11 -15.19 -25.91
N ARG A 125 -2.34 -14.13 -26.16
CA ARG A 125 -2.78 -13.00 -27.00
C ARG A 125 -3.01 -13.44 -28.44
N LEU A 126 -2.07 -14.19 -29.01
CA LEU A 126 -2.15 -14.67 -30.40
C LEU A 126 -3.29 -15.68 -30.61
N SER A 127 -3.61 -16.51 -29.60
CA SER A 127 -4.71 -17.49 -29.70
C SER A 127 -6.10 -16.86 -29.55
N SER A 128 -6.21 -15.67 -28.96
CA SER A 128 -7.48 -14.94 -28.80
C SER A 128 -7.93 -14.16 -30.05
N LEU A 129 -7.04 -14.00 -31.04
CA LEU A 129 -7.25 -13.20 -32.24
C LEU A 129 -7.43 -14.09 -33.48
N SER A 130 -8.27 -13.65 -34.43
CA SER A 130 -8.42 -14.31 -35.73
C SER A 130 -7.10 -14.29 -36.52
N GLU A 131 -6.90 -15.26 -37.42
CA GLU A 131 -5.71 -15.32 -38.29
C GLU A 131 -5.47 -14.01 -39.08
N GLU A 132 -6.54 -13.36 -39.53
CA GLU A 132 -6.44 -12.09 -40.25
C GLU A 132 -5.98 -10.94 -39.34
N GLN A 133 -6.45 -10.93 -38.09
CA GLN A 133 -6.05 -9.94 -37.09
C GLN A 133 -4.58 -10.14 -36.72
N ASN A 134 -4.13 -11.38 -36.53
CA ASN A 134 -2.72 -11.69 -36.28
C ASN A 134 -1.82 -11.31 -37.47
N LYS A 135 -2.28 -11.51 -38.71
CA LYS A 135 -1.59 -11.04 -39.92
C LYS A 135 -1.49 -9.52 -39.96
N SER A 136 -2.56 -8.79 -39.61
CA SER A 136 -2.52 -7.32 -39.56
C SER A 136 -1.58 -6.77 -38.49
N VAL A 137 -1.55 -7.39 -37.30
CA VAL A 137 -0.68 -6.98 -36.19
C VAL A 137 0.79 -7.22 -36.54
N SER A 138 1.10 -8.38 -37.12
CA SER A 138 2.47 -8.69 -37.57
C SER A 138 2.92 -7.79 -38.73
N LEU A 139 2.03 -7.44 -39.65
CA LEU A 139 2.31 -6.49 -40.73
C LEU A 139 2.55 -5.08 -40.18
N ALA A 140 1.74 -4.63 -39.21
CA ALA A 140 1.92 -3.34 -38.54
C ALA A 140 3.24 -3.27 -37.77
N ALA A 141 3.64 -4.35 -37.08
CA ALA A 141 4.93 -4.42 -36.38
C ALA A 141 6.11 -4.32 -37.36
N ARG A 142 6.05 -4.99 -38.51
CA ARG A 142 7.07 -4.90 -39.56
C ARG A 142 7.13 -3.52 -40.21
N LEU A 143 5.97 -2.91 -40.48
CA LEU A 143 5.88 -1.56 -41.02
C LEU A 143 6.46 -0.54 -40.05
N HIS A 144 6.20 -0.70 -38.75
CA HIS A 144 6.77 0.12 -37.70
C HIS A 144 8.30 -0.01 -37.64
N GLN A 145 8.85 -1.24 -37.68
CA GLN A 145 10.30 -1.44 -37.75
C GLN A 145 10.93 -0.77 -38.97
N HIS A 146 10.27 -0.83 -40.13
CA HIS A 146 10.74 -0.17 -41.34
C HIS A 146 10.71 1.35 -41.22
N MET A 147 9.62 1.93 -40.68
CA MET A 147 9.52 3.36 -40.40
C MET A 147 10.61 3.84 -39.44
N MET A 148 10.95 3.05 -38.42
CA MET A 148 12.01 3.41 -37.48
C MET A 148 13.40 3.33 -38.13
N ALA A 149 13.63 2.33 -38.99
CA ALA A 149 14.88 2.21 -39.74
C ALA A 149 15.06 3.32 -40.79
N GLU A 150 13.98 3.74 -41.47
CA GLU A 150 14.00 4.87 -42.40
C GLU A 150 14.07 6.21 -41.68
N GLY A 151 13.37 6.39 -40.56
CA GLY A 151 13.46 7.58 -39.71
C GLY A 151 14.87 7.81 -39.17
N ALA A 152 15.55 6.74 -38.74
CA ALA A 152 16.95 6.79 -38.32
C ALA A 152 17.89 7.24 -39.45
N LYS A 153 17.65 6.80 -40.70
CA LYS A 153 18.40 7.27 -41.88
C LYS A 153 18.14 8.74 -42.24
N VAL A 154 16.90 9.21 -42.09
CA VAL A 154 16.54 10.62 -42.34
C VAL A 154 17.18 11.55 -41.30
N ILE A 155 17.26 11.09 -40.05
CA ILE A 155 17.95 11.82 -38.96
C ILE A 155 19.47 11.91 -39.25
N GLU A 156 20.11 10.84 -39.71
CA GLU A 156 21.53 10.86 -40.15
C GLU A 156 21.79 11.77 -41.37
N GLN A 157 20.86 11.86 -42.33
CA GLN A 157 21.02 12.78 -43.46
C GLN A 157 20.85 14.24 -43.03
N SER A 158 19.94 14.54 -42.10
CA SER A 158 19.69 15.90 -41.60
C SER A 158 20.81 16.45 -40.70
N SER A 159 21.57 15.60 -40.00
CA SER A 159 22.73 16.04 -39.19
C SER A 159 23.95 16.42 -40.05
N SER A 160 23.97 16.02 -41.33
CA SER A 160 25.04 16.38 -42.28
C SER A 160 24.86 17.74 -42.96
N THR A 161 23.70 18.40 -42.82
CA THR A 161 23.42 19.71 -43.44
C THR A 161 22.84 20.71 -42.43
N GLY A 162 23.73 21.53 -41.86
CA GLY A 162 23.39 22.91 -41.50
C GLY A 162 22.96 23.17 -40.05
N THR A 163 23.87 23.84 -39.34
CA THR A 163 23.70 24.63 -38.10
C THR A 163 22.31 25.28 -37.91
N GLY A 164 21.67 25.02 -36.76
CA GLY A 164 20.47 25.75 -36.32
C GLY A 164 20.18 25.55 -34.83
N THR A 165 20.18 26.65 -34.08
CA THR A 165 19.95 26.74 -32.63
C THR A 165 18.47 26.56 -32.27
N TRP A 166 18.16 25.71 -31.28
CA TRP A 166 16.81 25.61 -30.70
C TRP A 166 16.74 26.32 -29.35
N ARG A 167 15.95 27.41 -29.26
CA ARG A 167 15.58 28.03 -27.98
C ARG A 167 14.45 27.24 -27.34
N VAL A 168 14.62 26.87 -26.07
CA VAL A 168 13.57 26.32 -25.21
C VAL A 168 12.67 27.47 -24.75
N LEU A 169 11.39 27.43 -25.13
CA LEU A 169 10.35 28.33 -24.62
C LEU A 169 9.84 27.78 -23.28
N ASN A 170 10.21 28.45 -22.19
CA ASN A 170 9.77 28.17 -20.83
C ASN A 170 8.30 28.63 -20.65
N SER A 171 7.43 27.79 -20.09
CA SER A 171 6.03 28.14 -19.77
C SER A 171 5.74 28.06 -18.24
N PRO A 172 4.81 28.87 -17.70
CA PRO A 172 4.88 29.40 -16.32
C PRO A 172 4.17 28.58 -15.21
N TRP A 173 3.80 27.33 -15.43
CA TRP A 173 2.86 26.61 -14.53
C TRP A 173 3.49 25.88 -13.34
N ARG A 174 4.79 26.05 -13.08
CA ARG A 174 5.51 25.30 -12.02
C ARG A 174 5.43 25.89 -10.59
N ALA A 175 4.74 27.00 -10.36
CA ALA A 175 4.83 27.72 -9.09
C ALA A 175 3.68 27.48 -8.08
N SER A 176 2.70 26.61 -8.35
CA SER A 176 1.47 26.54 -7.52
C SER A 176 1.29 25.28 -6.66
N LEU A 177 2.23 24.33 -6.63
CA LEU A 177 2.04 23.04 -5.91
C LEU A 177 2.91 22.85 -4.66
N ASP A 178 3.76 23.82 -4.32
CA ASP A 178 4.79 23.65 -3.27
C ASP A 178 4.35 24.09 -1.84
N ARG A 179 3.04 24.19 -1.57
CA ARG A 179 2.53 24.76 -0.30
C ARG A 179 1.59 23.89 0.55
N GLN A 180 1.41 22.60 0.24
CA GLN A 180 0.47 21.76 1.01
C GLN A 180 1.02 20.48 1.67
N TRP A 181 2.34 20.30 1.81
CA TRP A 181 2.91 19.14 2.51
C TRP A 181 3.92 19.47 3.62
N LYS A 182 3.59 20.47 4.45
CA LYS A 182 4.19 20.61 5.79
C LYS A 182 3.08 20.79 6.80
N LEU A 183 2.69 19.67 7.44
CA LEU A 183 2.03 19.50 8.74
C LEU A 183 1.06 18.30 8.70
N LEU A 184 1.62 17.10 8.56
CA LEU A 184 1.25 15.85 9.22
C LEU A 184 2.54 15.02 9.34
#